data_AF-A0A8H9M3E3-F1
#
_entry.id   AF-A0A8H9M3E3-F1
#
_cell.length_a   1.000
_cell.length_b   1.000
_cell.length_c   1.000
_cell.angle_alpha   90.00
_cell.angle_beta   90.00
_cell.angle_gamma   90.00
#
_symmetry.space_group_name_H-M   'P 1'
#
loop_
_entity.id
_entity.type
_entity.pdbx_description
1 polymer ?
#
loop_
_entity_poly.entity_id
_entity_poly.type
_entity_poly.pdbx_seq_one_letter_code
_entity_poly.pdbx_strand_id
1 'polypeptide(L)'
;MFTLSEQYHANFVFALIAAAALLMASNRVRYDMIAICVVLALILTNILPVNAALAGFGNSVVILIAGLLVVGEMLDRTGVARFVGNWISQNSSSSTTKMLIMLMLASAILSAVMSSTAVVAIFIPIVLRIAKYSNNSPSKLLLPMSYAALVSGMLTLIATPPNLVVSAGLKSQGFEPLSFFSFTLPGLIVLAGLVLYMVSYGV
;
A
#
# COMPACT_ATOMS: atom_id res chain seq x y z
N MET A 1 -4.98 -0.84 38.97
CA MET A 1 -3.91 -0.08 38.28
C MET A 1 -2.61 -0.77 38.62
N PHE A 2 -2.01 -1.49 37.69
CA PHE A 2 -0.81 -2.29 37.95
C PHE A 2 0.42 -1.41 37.74
N THR A 3 1.20 -1.13 38.79
CA THR A 3 2.42 -0.31 38.68
C THR A 3 3.63 -1.23 38.66
N LEU A 4 4.29 -1.36 37.51
CA LEU A 4 5.59 -2.02 37.41
C LEU A 4 6.67 -1.07 37.92
N SER A 5 7.71 -1.59 38.58
CA SER A 5 8.86 -0.75 38.93
C SER A 5 9.63 -0.34 37.68
N GLU A 6 10.30 0.83 37.72
CA GLU A 6 11.10 1.42 36.64
C GLU A 6 12.04 0.41 35.97
N GLN A 7 12.63 -0.50 36.75
CA GLN A 7 13.57 -1.50 36.24
C GLN A 7 12.92 -2.57 35.33
N TYR A 8 11.61 -2.80 35.45
CA TYR A 8 10.88 -3.78 34.63
C TYR A 8 10.15 -3.18 33.44
N HIS A 9 10.10 -1.85 33.31
CA HIS A 9 9.38 -1.19 32.21
C HIS A 9 9.94 -1.60 30.85
N ALA A 10 11.26 -1.54 30.67
CA ALA A 10 11.91 -1.87 29.41
C ALA A 10 11.63 -3.32 29.00
N ASN A 11 11.83 -4.28 29.91
CA ASN A 11 11.61 -5.70 29.64
C ASN A 11 10.15 -5.99 29.28
N PHE A 12 9.19 -5.35 29.98
CA PHE A 12 7.78 -5.47 29.67
C PHE A 12 7.45 -4.92 28.28
N VAL A 13 7.95 -3.74 27.93
CA VAL A 13 7.73 -3.13 26.61
C VAL A 13 8.32 -4.01 25.50
N PHE A 14 9.53 -4.55 25.68
CA PHE A 14 10.12 -5.48 24.72
C PHE A 14 9.31 -6.76 24.57
N ALA A 15 8.84 -7.35 25.67
CA ALA A 15 7.98 -8.53 25.62
C ALA A 15 6.65 -8.24 24.92
N LEU A 16 6.06 -7.06 25.17
CA LEU A 16 4.82 -6.61 24.53
C LEU A 16 5.00 -6.42 23.02
N ILE A 17 6.11 -5.79 22.60
CA ILE A 17 6.46 -5.63 21.17
C ILE A 17 6.68 -7.00 20.51
N ALA A 18 7.41 -7.90 21.16
CA ALA A 18 7.64 -9.25 20.63
C ALA A 18 6.33 -10.04 20.49
N ALA A 19 5.46 -9.97 21.49
CA ALA A 19 4.14 -10.60 21.45
C ALA A 19 3.27 -10.00 20.33
N ALA A 20 3.25 -8.68 20.19
CA ALA A 20 2.54 -8.01 19.10
C ALA A 20 3.07 -8.45 17.73
N ALA A 21 4.40 -8.47 17.55
CA ALA A 21 5.02 -8.92 16.30
C ALA A 21 4.68 -10.37 15.96
N LEU A 22 4.71 -11.28 16.92
CA LEU A 22 4.32 -12.69 16.72
C LEU A 22 2.83 -12.83 16.38
N LEU A 23 1.95 -12.09 17.05
CA LEU A 23 0.52 -12.07 16.75
C LEU A 23 0.24 -11.53 15.35
N MET A 24 0.92 -10.44 14.96
CA MET A 24 0.84 -9.86 13.62
C MET A 24 1.34 -10.85 12.56
N ALA A 25 2.49 -11.50 12.79
CA ALA A 25 3.05 -12.51 11.90
C ALA A 25 2.15 -13.75 11.77
N SER A 26 1.39 -14.10 12.81
CA SER A 26 0.44 -15.22 12.75
C SER A 26 -0.72 -15.00 11.79
N ASN A 27 -1.02 -13.74 11.43
CA ASN A 27 -2.15 -13.32 10.59
C ASN A 27 -3.53 -13.85 11.04
N ARG A 28 -3.66 -14.30 12.30
CA ARG A 28 -4.91 -14.84 12.89
C ARG A 28 -5.77 -13.76 13.55
N VAL A 29 -5.14 -12.71 14.04
CA VAL A 29 -5.80 -11.61 14.75
C VAL A 29 -5.66 -10.35 13.92
N ARG A 30 -6.73 -9.55 13.85
CA ARG A 30 -6.70 -8.29 13.09
C ARG A 30 -5.68 -7.32 13.70
N TYR A 31 -4.92 -6.65 12.83
CA TYR A 31 -3.86 -5.72 13.23
C TYR A 31 -4.35 -4.57 14.13
N ASP A 32 -5.57 -4.09 13.90
CA ASP A 32 -6.19 -3.03 14.69
C ASP A 32 -6.51 -3.49 16.12
N MET A 33 -6.99 -4.72 16.29
CA MET A 33 -7.19 -5.31 17.63
C MET A 33 -5.87 -5.45 18.39
N ILE A 34 -4.81 -5.92 17.73
CA ILE A 34 -3.48 -6.02 18.33
C ILE A 34 -3.00 -4.63 18.80
N ALA A 35 -3.13 -3.61 17.94
CA ALA A 35 -2.73 -2.24 18.27
C ALA A 35 -3.49 -1.69 19.49
N ILE A 36 -4.82 -1.89 19.55
CA ILE A 36 -5.65 -1.47 20.69
C ILE A 36 -5.21 -2.18 21.97
N CYS A 37 -4.96 -3.50 21.92
CA CYS A 37 -4.48 -4.26 23.06
C CYS A 37 -3.12 -3.77 23.58
N VAL A 38 -2.19 -3.42 22.68
CA VAL A 38 -0.88 -2.85 23.05
C VAL A 38 -1.05 -1.51 23.76
N VAL A 39 -1.87 -0.60 23.20
CA VAL A 39 -2.14 0.70 23.81
C VAL A 39 -2.79 0.55 25.19
N LEU A 40 -3.80 -0.33 25.31
CA LEU A 40 -4.46 -0.62 26.59
C LEU A 40 -3.49 -1.19 27.62
N ALA A 41 -2.62 -2.12 27.22
CA ALA A 41 -1.62 -2.70 28.11
C ALA A 41 -0.71 -1.61 28.69
N LEU A 42 -0.19 -0.71 27.85
CA LEU A 42 0.70 0.38 28.27
C LEU A 42 0.03 1.39 29.23
N ILE A 43 -1.25 1.69 28.99
CA ILE A 43 -2.04 2.58 29.87
C ILE A 43 -2.33 1.89 31.21
N LEU A 44 -2.76 0.63 31.19
CA LEU A 44 -3.14 -0.13 32.39
C LEU A 44 -1.95 -0.41 33.31
N THR A 45 -0.75 -0.56 32.73
CA THR A 45 0.51 -0.70 33.47
C THR A 45 1.13 0.64 33.88
N ASN A 46 0.47 1.76 33.57
CA ASN A 46 0.93 3.12 33.86
C ASN A 46 2.33 3.45 33.30
N ILE A 47 2.73 2.78 32.21
CA ILE A 47 4.01 3.03 31.52
C ILE A 47 3.86 4.25 30.59
N LEU A 48 2.68 4.40 29.98
CA LEU A 48 2.37 5.51 29.10
C LEU A 48 1.13 6.26 29.62
N PRO A 49 1.21 7.58 29.84
CA PRO A 49 0.05 8.34 30.27
C PRO A 49 -0.98 8.44 29.14
N VAL A 50 -2.26 8.52 29.51
CA VAL A 50 -3.40 8.46 28.57
C VAL A 50 -3.29 9.52 27.47
N ASN A 51 -2.87 10.73 27.81
CA ASN A 51 -2.68 11.81 26.84
C ASN A 51 -1.61 11.48 25.79
N ALA A 52 -0.48 10.89 26.19
CA ALA A 52 0.58 10.47 25.27
C ALA A 52 0.13 9.27 24.41
N ALA A 53 -0.63 8.34 24.99
CA ALA A 53 -1.20 7.22 24.28
C ALA A 53 -2.20 7.66 23.19
N LEU A 54 -3.00 8.70 23.48
CA LEU A 54 -3.99 9.23 22.54
C LEU A 54 -3.41 10.25 21.53
N ALA A 55 -2.23 10.81 21.80
CA ALA A 55 -1.59 11.79 20.91
C ALA A 55 -1.36 11.26 19.49
N GLY A 56 -1.16 9.95 19.33
CA GLY A 56 -1.01 9.30 18.02
C GLY A 56 -2.23 9.43 17.11
N PHE A 57 -3.45 9.51 17.66
CA PHE A 57 -4.68 9.64 16.89
C PHE A 57 -4.87 11.03 16.28
N GLY A 58 -4.27 12.07 16.90
CA GLY A 58 -4.29 13.44 16.39
C GLY A 58 -3.20 13.74 15.35
N ASN A 59 -2.40 12.73 14.97
CA ASN A 59 -1.31 12.92 14.03
C ASN A 59 -1.83 13.30 12.64
N SER A 60 -1.28 14.36 12.03
CA SER A 60 -1.64 14.82 10.69
C SER A 60 -1.52 13.72 9.63
N VAL A 61 -0.63 12.74 9.81
CA VAL A 61 -0.51 11.57 8.93
C VAL A 61 -1.78 10.73 8.93
N VAL A 62 -2.42 10.53 10.09
CA VAL A 62 -3.66 9.74 10.19
C VAL A 62 -4.77 10.43 9.40
N ILE A 63 -4.89 11.75 9.54
CA ILE A 63 -5.84 12.57 8.79
C ILE A 63 -5.56 12.51 7.28
N LEU A 64 -4.28 12.60 6.90
CA LEU A 64 -3.85 12.53 5.50
C LEU A 64 -4.18 11.16 4.89
N ILE A 65 -3.88 10.06 5.59
CA ILE A 65 -4.23 8.70 5.15
C ILE A 65 -5.75 8.57 4.98
N ALA A 66 -6.54 9.06 5.94
CA ALA A 66 -7.99 9.02 5.85
C ALA A 66 -8.50 9.78 4.60
N GLY A 67 -7.97 10.98 4.34
CA GLY A 67 -8.30 11.76 3.14
C GLY A 67 -7.92 11.04 1.84
N LEU A 68 -6.75 10.41 1.79
CA LEU A 68 -6.32 9.62 0.63
C LEU A 68 -7.21 8.40 0.38
N LEU A 69 -7.64 7.71 1.43
CA LEU A 69 -8.58 6.59 1.30
C LEU A 69 -9.92 7.06 0.74
N VAL A 70 -10.41 8.24 1.15
CA VAL A 70 -11.61 8.86 0.58
C VAL A 70 -11.42 9.21 -0.90
N VAL A 71 -10.30 9.82 -1.28
CA VAL A 71 -9.99 10.13 -2.68
C VAL A 71 -9.88 8.86 -3.52
N GLY A 72 -9.23 7.81 -3.01
CA GLY A 72 -9.14 6.51 -3.66
C GLY A 72 -10.52 5.89 -3.91
N GLU A 73 -11.40 5.93 -2.92
CA GLU A 73 -12.80 5.46 -3.04
C GLU A 73 -13.60 6.30 -4.07
N MET A 74 -13.40 7.62 -4.11
CA MET A 74 -14.03 8.47 -5.12
C MET A 74 -13.57 8.13 -6.54
N LEU A 75 -12.29 7.84 -6.74
CA LEU A 75 -11.75 7.40 -8.04
C LEU A 75 -12.33 6.06 -8.49
N ASP A 76 -12.58 5.14 -7.55
CA ASP A 76 -13.28 3.88 -7.86
C ASP A 76 -14.74 4.13 -8.23
N ARG A 77 -15.46 4.94 -7.45
CA ARG A 77 -16.89 5.25 -7.71
C ARG A 77 -17.10 5.97 -9.04
N THR A 78 -16.22 6.90 -9.39
CA THR A 78 -16.26 7.60 -10.68
C THR A 78 -15.94 6.69 -11.87
N GLY A 79 -15.38 5.50 -11.62
CA GLY A 79 -15.10 4.52 -12.66
C GLY A 79 -13.92 4.88 -13.55
N VAL A 80 -13.02 5.77 -13.10
CA VAL A 80 -11.80 6.14 -13.84
C VAL A 80 -10.99 4.90 -14.20
N ALA A 81 -10.80 3.98 -13.25
CA ALA A 81 -10.11 2.72 -13.50
C ALA A 81 -10.83 1.85 -14.56
N ARG A 82 -12.17 1.81 -14.55
CA ARG A 82 -12.97 1.09 -15.56
C ARG A 82 -12.84 1.75 -16.94
N PHE A 83 -12.87 3.07 -17.00
CA PHE A 83 -12.66 3.84 -18.23
C PHE A 83 -11.28 3.57 -18.82
N VAL A 84 -10.23 3.63 -18.01
CA VAL A 84 -8.85 3.35 -18.42
C VAL A 84 -8.71 1.92 -18.92
N GLY A 85 -9.26 0.93 -18.21
CA GLY A 85 -9.22 -0.47 -18.67
C GLY A 85 -9.94 -0.70 -20.01
N ASN A 86 -11.10 -0.06 -20.22
CA ASN A 86 -11.82 -0.11 -21.49
C ASN A 86 -11.05 0.59 -22.62
N TRP A 87 -10.40 1.72 -22.32
CA TRP A 87 -9.57 2.45 -23.27
C TRP A 87 -8.37 1.61 -23.70
N ILE A 88 -7.70 0.93 -22.76
CA ILE A 88 -6.61 -0.01 -23.06
C ILE A 88 -7.09 -1.11 -24.00
N SER A 89 -8.24 -1.73 -23.71
CA SER A 89 -8.81 -2.80 -24.55
C SER A 89 -9.09 -2.35 -25.99
N GLN A 90 -9.42 -1.09 -26.21
CA GLN A 90 -9.70 -0.53 -27.54
C GLN A 90 -8.41 -0.14 -28.28
N ASN A 91 -7.41 0.37 -27.55
CA ASN A 91 -6.19 0.93 -28.12
C ASN A 91 -5.02 -0.07 -28.23
N SER A 92 -5.12 -1.25 -27.59
CA SER A 92 -4.04 -2.22 -27.59
C SER A 92 -3.81 -2.93 -28.92
N SER A 93 -4.70 -2.78 -29.92
CA SER A 93 -4.67 -3.52 -31.20
C SER A 93 -4.52 -5.04 -30.97
N SER A 94 -4.34 -5.86 -32.02
CA SER A 94 -4.13 -7.32 -31.85
C SER A 94 -2.76 -7.69 -31.25
N SER A 95 -2.05 -6.76 -30.59
CA SER A 95 -0.72 -6.99 -30.02
C SER A 95 -0.80 -7.26 -28.52
N THR A 96 -0.54 -8.51 -28.13
CA THR A 96 -0.46 -8.93 -26.71
C THR A 96 0.58 -8.11 -25.93
N THR A 97 1.72 -7.80 -26.54
CA THR A 97 2.79 -7.02 -25.90
C THR A 97 2.36 -5.59 -25.58
N LYS A 98 1.75 -4.89 -26.55
CA LYS A 98 1.27 -3.51 -26.35
C LYS A 98 0.22 -3.45 -25.24
N MET A 99 -0.67 -4.44 -25.23
CA MET A 99 -1.70 -4.60 -24.21
C MET A 99 -1.12 -4.79 -22.81
N LEU A 100 -0.12 -5.67 -22.67
CA LEU A 100 0.56 -5.95 -21.41
C LEU A 100 1.25 -4.69 -20.89
N ILE A 101 1.99 -3.96 -21.73
CA ILE A 101 2.65 -2.71 -21.36
C ILE A 101 1.62 -1.67 -20.88
N MET A 102 0.54 -1.48 -21.63
CA MET A 102 -0.52 -0.53 -21.26
C MET A 102 -1.18 -0.90 -19.93
N LEU A 103 -1.47 -2.18 -19.70
CA LEU A 103 -2.02 -2.66 -18.43
C LEU A 103 -1.07 -2.40 -17.25
N MET A 104 0.22 -2.69 -17.42
CA MET A 104 1.23 -2.45 -16.39
C MET A 104 1.38 -0.97 -16.07
N LEU A 105 1.49 -0.10 -17.07
CA LEU A 105 1.64 1.33 -16.85
C LEU A 105 0.38 1.94 -16.21
N ALA A 106 -0.81 1.58 -16.70
CA ALA A 106 -2.06 2.09 -16.16
C ALA A 106 -2.28 1.63 -14.72
N SER A 107 -2.04 0.36 -14.42
CA SER A 107 -2.17 -0.16 -13.06
C SER A 107 -1.16 0.49 -12.11
N ALA A 108 0.09 0.68 -12.53
CA ALA A 108 1.10 1.37 -11.72
C ALA A 108 0.72 2.84 -11.44
N ILE A 109 0.22 3.57 -12.44
CA ILE A 109 -0.17 4.98 -12.29
C ILE A 109 -1.42 5.12 -11.40
N LEU A 110 -2.46 4.32 -11.67
CA LEU A 110 -3.68 4.35 -10.85
C LEU A 110 -3.41 3.94 -9.40
N SER A 111 -2.56 2.93 -9.21
CA SER A 111 -2.16 2.43 -7.89
C SER A 111 -1.16 3.34 -7.17
N ALA A 112 -0.66 4.40 -7.82
CA ALA A 112 0.15 5.43 -7.15
C ALA A 112 -0.70 6.40 -6.33
N VAL A 113 -2.03 6.34 -6.50
CA VAL A 113 -3.01 7.20 -5.81
C VAL A 113 -4.07 6.35 -5.11
N MET A 114 -4.46 5.24 -5.71
CA MET A 114 -5.39 4.26 -5.13
C MET A 114 -4.65 3.12 -4.44
N SER A 115 -5.34 2.35 -3.59
CA SER A 115 -4.80 1.10 -3.08
C SER A 115 -4.56 0.09 -4.20
N SER A 116 -3.40 -0.58 -4.20
CA SER A 116 -3.07 -1.65 -5.15
C SER A 116 -4.12 -2.75 -5.18
N THR A 117 -4.69 -3.10 -4.02
CA THR A 117 -5.80 -4.06 -3.91
C THR A 117 -7.03 -3.61 -4.70
N ALA A 118 -7.40 -2.33 -4.60
CA ALA A 118 -8.57 -1.79 -5.30
C ALA A 118 -8.35 -1.78 -6.83
N VAL A 119 -7.17 -1.33 -7.26
CA VAL A 119 -6.82 -1.32 -8.70
C VAL A 119 -6.86 -2.74 -9.26
N VAL A 120 -6.22 -3.71 -8.60
CA VAL A 120 -6.23 -5.11 -9.06
C VAL A 120 -7.66 -5.65 -9.12
N ALA A 121 -8.48 -5.43 -8.09
CA ALA A 121 -9.87 -5.90 -8.06
C ALA A 121 -10.71 -5.36 -9.23
N ILE A 122 -10.54 -4.08 -9.59
CA ILE A 122 -11.24 -3.44 -10.71
C ILE A 122 -10.75 -3.98 -12.06
N PHE A 123 -9.44 -4.23 -12.19
CA PHE A 123 -8.84 -4.68 -13.44
C PHE A 123 -9.05 -6.17 -13.71
N ILE A 124 -9.22 -7.03 -12.69
CA ILE A 124 -9.49 -8.47 -12.86
C ILE A 124 -10.59 -8.75 -13.90
N PRO A 125 -11.83 -8.23 -13.78
CA PRO A 125 -12.88 -8.54 -14.76
C PRO A 125 -12.55 -8.05 -16.18
N ILE A 126 -11.81 -6.94 -16.31
CA ILE A 126 -11.39 -6.37 -17.59
C ILE A 126 -10.34 -7.27 -18.24
N VAL A 127 -9.31 -7.66 -17.48
CA VAL A 127 -8.24 -8.54 -17.94
C VAL A 127 -8.78 -9.93 -18.29
N LEU A 128 -9.70 -10.48 -17.50
CA LEU A 128 -10.35 -11.76 -17.80
C LEU A 128 -11.15 -11.71 -19.10
N ARG A 129 -11.86 -10.61 -19.37
CA ARG A 129 -12.59 -10.40 -20.63
C ARG A 129 -11.62 -10.34 -21.81
N ILE A 130 -10.57 -9.55 -21.68
CA ILE A 130 -9.52 -9.39 -22.69
C ILE A 130 -8.80 -10.72 -23.00
N ALA A 131 -8.46 -11.49 -21.96
CA ALA A 131 -7.80 -12.79 -22.11
C ALA A 131 -8.65 -13.76 -22.95
N LYS A 132 -9.97 -13.78 -22.73
CA LYS A 132 -10.91 -14.59 -23.50
C LYS A 132 -10.95 -14.19 -24.98
N TYR A 133 -11.00 -12.90 -25.30
CA TYR A 133 -11.04 -12.43 -26.69
C TYR A 133 -9.71 -12.61 -27.43
N SER A 134 -8.59 -12.47 -26.72
CA SER A 134 -7.24 -12.57 -27.30
C SER A 134 -6.66 -14.00 -27.28
N ASN A 135 -7.44 -14.98 -26.82
CA ASN A 135 -7.03 -16.39 -26.66
C ASN A 135 -5.71 -16.56 -25.85
N ASN A 136 -5.47 -15.63 -24.93
CA ASN A 136 -4.31 -15.64 -24.03
C ASN A 136 -4.68 -16.25 -22.68
N SER A 137 -3.70 -16.84 -22.00
CA SER A 137 -3.89 -17.28 -20.60
C SER A 137 -4.10 -16.06 -19.70
N PRO A 138 -5.18 -16.02 -18.88
CA PRO A 138 -5.42 -14.93 -17.93
C PRO A 138 -4.25 -14.64 -17.00
N SER A 139 -3.54 -15.68 -16.54
CA SER A 139 -2.41 -15.55 -15.63
C SER A 139 -1.26 -14.73 -16.23
N LYS A 140 -1.06 -14.82 -17.56
CA LYS A 140 -0.02 -14.06 -18.28
C LYS A 140 -0.30 -12.56 -18.33
N LEU A 141 -1.53 -12.13 -18.06
CA LEU A 141 -1.91 -10.70 -18.01
C LEU A 141 -2.14 -10.23 -16.57
N LEU A 142 -2.75 -11.06 -15.73
CA LEU A 142 -3.05 -10.73 -14.33
C LEU A 142 -1.79 -10.58 -13.50
N LEU A 143 -0.79 -11.45 -13.71
CA LEU A 143 0.43 -11.46 -12.92
C LEU A 143 1.29 -10.21 -13.18
N PRO A 144 1.62 -9.83 -14.43
CA PRO A 144 2.33 -8.57 -14.71
C PRO A 144 1.61 -7.32 -14.21
N MET A 145 0.28 -7.26 -14.40
CA MET A 145 -0.55 -6.15 -13.92
C MET A 145 -0.51 -6.03 -12.39
N SER A 146 -0.61 -7.14 -11.67
CA SER A 146 -0.56 -7.15 -10.20
C SER A 146 0.81 -6.70 -9.69
N TYR A 147 1.90 -7.15 -10.30
CA TYR A 147 3.24 -6.69 -9.94
C TYR A 147 3.44 -5.20 -10.23
N ALA A 148 2.95 -4.70 -11.37
CA ALA A 148 3.04 -3.28 -11.69
C ALA A 148 2.23 -2.42 -10.69
N ALA A 149 1.04 -2.88 -10.29
CA ALA A 149 0.25 -2.27 -9.23
C ALA A 149 0.97 -2.28 -7.85
N LEU A 150 1.80 -3.29 -7.55
CA LEU A 150 2.60 -3.30 -6.32
C LEU A 150 3.79 -2.32 -6.38
N VAL A 151 4.45 -2.20 -7.54
CA VAL A 151 5.56 -1.28 -7.75
C VAL A 151 5.12 0.19 -7.63
N SER A 152 3.83 0.50 -7.83
CA SER A 152 3.30 1.85 -7.61
C SER A 152 3.58 2.41 -6.21
N GLY A 153 3.75 1.53 -5.20
CA GLY A 153 4.11 1.91 -3.84
C GLY A 153 5.45 2.64 -3.74
N MET A 154 6.28 2.53 -4.77
CA MET A 154 7.57 3.18 -4.92
C MET A 154 7.49 4.42 -5.84
N LEU A 155 6.31 4.83 -6.32
CA LEU A 155 6.18 5.98 -7.23
C LEU A 155 5.83 7.28 -6.53
N THR A 156 5.09 7.24 -5.42
CA THR A 156 4.69 8.45 -4.69
C THR A 156 4.78 8.24 -3.19
N LEU A 157 4.94 9.35 -2.47
CA LEU A 157 4.89 9.37 -1.00
C LEU A 157 3.55 8.82 -0.46
N ILE A 158 2.46 9.05 -1.19
CA ILE A 158 1.10 8.72 -0.75
C ILE A 158 0.67 7.29 -1.12
N ALA A 159 1.41 6.61 -2.01
CA ALA A 159 1.02 5.30 -2.51
C ALA A 159 0.95 4.23 -1.40
N THR A 160 1.73 4.37 -0.33
CA THR A 160 1.69 3.44 0.81
C THR A 160 1.78 4.13 2.17
N PRO A 161 1.05 3.63 3.19
CA PRO A 161 1.14 4.16 4.55
C PRO A 161 2.56 4.21 5.15
N PRO A 162 3.44 3.21 4.97
CA PRO A 162 4.80 3.26 5.51
C PRO A 162 5.61 4.48 5.05
N ASN A 163 5.48 4.90 3.79
CA ASN A 163 6.18 6.08 3.25
C ASN A 163 5.82 7.36 4.02
N LEU A 164 4.54 7.52 4.35
CA LEU A 164 4.04 8.66 5.13
C LEU A 164 4.51 8.61 6.59
N VAL A 165 4.51 7.42 7.20
CA VAL A 165 5.00 7.22 8.57
C VAL A 165 6.48 7.57 8.68
N VAL A 166 7.31 7.16 7.72
CA VAL A 166 8.74 7.50 7.69
C VAL A 166 8.94 9.01 7.49
N SER A 167 8.22 9.63 6.55
CA SER A 167 8.32 11.08 6.31
C SER A 167 7.94 11.91 7.53
N ALA A 168 6.90 11.51 8.26
CA ALA A 168 6.54 12.16 9.51
C ALA A 168 7.53 11.88 10.65
N GLY A 169 8.10 10.68 10.69
CA GLY A 169 9.19 10.34 11.61
C GLY A 169 10.40 11.28 11.43
N LEU A 170 10.83 11.50 10.18
CA LEU A 170 11.89 12.46 9.86
C LEU A 170 11.55 13.87 10.34
N LYS A 171 10.34 14.35 10.03
CA LYS A 171 9.86 15.66 10.46
C LYS A 171 9.85 15.80 11.98
N SER A 172 9.46 14.75 12.72
CA SER A 172 9.43 14.76 14.19
C SER A 172 10.82 14.87 14.84
N GLN A 173 11.87 14.45 14.12
CA GLN A 173 13.26 14.54 14.55
C GLN A 173 13.96 15.82 14.05
N GLY A 174 13.23 16.73 13.39
CA GLY A 174 13.78 17.98 12.86
C GLY A 174 14.47 17.86 11.49
N PHE A 175 14.39 16.71 10.83
CA PHE A 175 14.87 16.54 9.46
C PHE A 175 13.84 17.03 8.43
N GLU A 176 14.30 17.31 7.22
CA GLU A 176 13.38 17.62 6.11
C GLU A 176 12.49 16.40 5.79
N PRO A 177 11.17 16.60 5.65
CA PRO A 177 10.27 15.54 5.24
C PRO A 177 10.55 15.10 3.80
N LEU A 178 10.17 13.88 3.48
CA LEU A 178 10.28 13.37 2.11
C LEU A 178 9.36 14.17 1.17
N SER A 179 9.89 14.53 0.01
CA SER A 179 9.12 15.14 -1.07
C SER A 179 8.13 14.14 -1.67
N PHE A 180 7.08 14.64 -2.31
CA PHE A 180 6.03 13.80 -2.90
C PHE A 180 6.57 12.74 -3.87
N PHE A 181 7.62 13.09 -4.62
CA PHE A 181 8.28 12.26 -5.63
C PHE A 181 9.66 11.74 -5.21
N SER A 182 9.97 11.70 -3.90
CA SER A 182 11.27 11.20 -3.42
C SER A 182 11.56 9.75 -3.83
N PHE A 183 10.52 8.93 -4.04
CA PHE A 183 10.65 7.52 -4.42
C PHE A 183 10.59 7.29 -5.94
N THR A 184 10.10 8.27 -6.71
CA THR A 184 9.72 8.10 -8.12
C THR A 184 10.85 7.57 -8.98
N LEU A 185 12.07 8.08 -8.80
CA LEU A 185 13.19 7.69 -9.66
C LEU A 185 13.54 6.20 -9.47
N PRO A 186 13.79 5.69 -8.24
CA PRO A 186 13.88 4.25 -8.00
C PRO A 186 12.66 3.47 -8.50
N GLY A 187 11.44 3.97 -8.24
CA GLY A 187 10.20 3.31 -8.66
C GLY A 187 10.07 3.16 -10.18
N LEU A 188 10.47 4.18 -10.95
CA LEU A 188 10.46 4.13 -12.41
C LEU A 188 11.49 3.14 -12.96
N ILE A 189 12.67 3.04 -12.33
CA ILE A 189 13.69 2.07 -12.72
C ILE A 189 13.17 0.65 -12.48
N VAL A 190 12.58 0.39 -11.32
CA VAL A 190 11.98 -0.91 -10.98
C VAL A 190 10.81 -1.23 -11.92
N LEU A 191 9.95 -0.26 -12.20
CA LEU A 191 8.81 -0.43 -13.12
C LEU A 191 9.29 -0.74 -14.54
N ALA A 192 10.29 0.00 -15.05
CA ALA A 192 10.87 -0.25 -16.36
C ALA A 192 11.51 -1.65 -16.44
N GLY A 193 12.28 -2.04 -15.42
CA GLY A 193 12.86 -3.38 -15.33
C GLY A 193 11.78 -4.47 -15.29
N LEU A 194 10.71 -4.27 -14.52
CA LEU A 194 9.58 -5.19 -14.44
C LEU A 194 8.86 -5.32 -15.79
N VAL A 195 8.61 -4.20 -16.48
CA VAL A 195 7.97 -4.20 -17.81
C VAL A 195 8.85 -4.94 -18.81
N LEU A 196 10.16 -4.67 -18.85
CA LEU A 196 11.10 -5.36 -19.72
C LEU A 196 11.14 -6.86 -19.44
N TYR A 197 11.20 -7.26 -18.16
CA TYR A 197 11.20 -8.65 -17.75
C TYR A 197 9.92 -9.38 -18.18
N MET A 198 8.75 -8.78 -17.91
CA MET A 198 7.45 -9.37 -18.23
C MET A 198 7.20 -9.44 -19.74
N VAL A 199 7.68 -8.46 -20.51
CA VAL A 199 7.58 -8.49 -21.97
C VAL A 199 8.51 -9.57 -22.57
N SER A 200 9.69 -9.79 -21.98
CA SER A 200 10.69 -10.73 -22.51
C SER A 200 10.41 -12.18 -22.14
N TYR A 201 9.92 -12.44 -20.91
CA TYR A 201 9.75 -13.79 -20.36
C TYR A 201 8.30 -14.14 -19.98
N GLY A 202 7.39 -13.16 -19.92
CA GLY A 202 6.01 -13.34 -19.47
C GLY A 202 4.97 -13.53 -20.58
N VAL A 203 5.38 -13.42 -21.86
CA VAL A 203 4.53 -13.66 -23.04
C VAL A 203 4.79 -15.04 -23.62
#